data_AF-A0A520HTE2-F1
#
_entry.id   AF-A0A520HTE2-F1
#
_cell.length_a   1.000
_cell.length_b   1.000
_cell.length_c   1.000
_cell.angle_alpha   90.00
_cell.angle_beta   90.00
_cell.angle_gamma   90.00
#
_symmetry.space_group_name_H-M   'P 1'
#
loop_
_entity.id
_entity.type
_entity.pdbx_description
1 polymer ?
#
loop_
_entity_poly.entity_id
_entity_poly.type
_entity_poly.pdbx_seq_one_letter_code
_entity_poly.pdbx_strand_id
1 'polypeptide(L)'
;AGARLSPDAFAGEDRALLMERLGAVYRQAILGIADLMSERTALKNDFRMVRTTIRPEGNNPFKWVPPQRIAIELLRSEDGSGYVTGERALREALHDVKAHMLCVLAGMRGAIGATFDLLSPAEIEARTANRGFVMPGQRSAAAWSDYVEQFAVQRREADDSVDGPINRAFRESYEDQLRQIDAPGHGR
;
A
#
# COMPACT_ATOMS: atom_id res chain seq x y z
N ALA A 1 14.62 -15.25 27.17
CA ALA A 1 13.58 -15.96 26.38
C ALA A 1 12.58 -14.95 25.80
N GLY A 2 11.80 -15.32 24.77
CA GLY A 2 10.97 -14.39 23.97
C GLY A 2 11.77 -13.68 22.86
N ALA A 3 12.66 -12.77 23.24
CA ALA A 3 13.51 -12.02 22.30
C ALA A 3 14.71 -12.81 21.72
N ARG A 4 14.93 -14.06 22.16
CA ARG A 4 16.10 -14.91 21.80
C ARG A 4 17.47 -14.27 22.03
N LEU A 5 17.58 -13.34 22.99
CA LEU A 5 18.85 -12.74 23.41
C LEU A 5 19.48 -13.52 24.57
N SER A 6 20.81 -13.60 24.59
CA SER A 6 21.56 -14.19 25.71
C SER A 6 21.46 -13.29 26.95
N PRO A 7 21.10 -13.82 28.13
CA PRO A 7 21.12 -13.05 29.38
C PRO A 7 22.51 -12.51 29.72
N ASP A 8 23.57 -13.22 29.33
CA ASP A 8 24.96 -12.84 29.64
C ASP A 8 25.37 -11.52 28.96
N ALA A 9 24.69 -11.14 27.87
CA ALA A 9 24.89 -9.87 27.18
C ALA A 9 24.49 -8.66 28.05
N PHE A 10 23.77 -8.89 29.14
CA PHE A 10 23.30 -7.86 30.07
C PHE A 10 23.90 -8.04 31.48
N ALA A 11 25.01 -8.79 31.60
CA ALA A 11 25.68 -8.98 32.88
C ALA A 11 26.16 -7.62 33.46
N GLY A 12 25.79 -7.34 34.70
CA GLY A 12 26.14 -6.10 35.40
C GLY A 12 25.21 -4.90 35.13
N GLU A 13 24.22 -5.02 34.24
CA GLU A 13 23.19 -4.00 34.06
C GLU A 13 22.17 -4.01 35.20
N ASP A 14 21.65 -2.83 35.56
CA ASP A 14 20.51 -2.72 36.47
C ASP A 14 19.23 -3.21 35.78
N ARG A 15 18.50 -4.11 36.45
CA ARG A 15 17.32 -4.76 35.88
C ARG A 15 16.17 -3.79 35.63
N ALA A 16 15.97 -2.80 36.51
CA ALA A 16 14.89 -1.83 36.36
C ALA A 16 15.17 -0.90 35.18
N LEU A 17 16.40 -0.40 35.07
CA LEU A 17 16.83 0.44 33.97
C LEU A 17 16.82 -0.31 32.62
N LEU A 18 17.20 -1.59 32.61
CA LEU A 18 17.09 -2.45 31.43
C LEU A 18 15.63 -2.60 30.98
N MET A 19 14.70 -2.81 31.92
CA MET A 19 13.27 -2.91 31.60
C MET A 19 12.67 -1.59 31.14
N GLU A 20 13.11 -0.45 31.69
CA GLU A 20 12.70 0.88 31.22
C GLU A 20 13.14 1.12 29.77
N ARG A 21 14.41 0.83 29.44
CA ARG A 21 14.95 0.94 28.08
C ARG A 21 14.22 -0.01 27.12
N LEU A 22 13.96 -1.25 27.53
CA LEU A 22 13.20 -2.22 26.74
C LEU A 22 11.78 -1.71 26.47
N GLY A 23 11.10 -1.19 27.49
CA GLY A 23 9.77 -0.60 27.37
C GLY A 23 9.73 0.61 26.44
N ALA A 24 10.75 1.46 26.47
CA ALA A 24 10.89 2.60 25.57
C ALA A 24 11.06 2.17 24.11
N VAL A 25 11.94 1.21 23.83
CA VAL A 25 12.14 0.64 22.48
C VAL A 25 10.86 -0.03 21.98
N TYR A 26 10.23 -0.85 22.83
CA TYR A 26 8.97 -1.49 22.54
C TYR A 26 7.88 -0.48 22.16
N ARG A 27 7.69 0.57 22.98
CA ARG A 27 6.71 1.63 22.71
C ARG A 27 6.94 2.27 21.34
N GLN A 28 8.19 2.64 21.01
CA GLN A 28 8.49 3.26 19.72
C GLN A 28 8.22 2.31 18.53
N ALA A 29 8.52 1.02 18.68
CA ALA A 29 8.21 0.02 17.65
C ALA A 29 6.70 -0.09 17.40
N ILE A 30 5.88 -0.12 18.47
CA ILE A 30 4.42 -0.21 18.34
C ILE A 30 3.84 1.06 17.71
N LEU A 31 4.29 2.24 18.14
CA LEU A 31 3.84 3.51 17.56
C LEU A 31 4.19 3.60 16.07
N GLY A 32 5.43 3.30 15.69
CA GLY A 32 5.86 3.35 14.29
C GLY A 32 5.08 2.39 13.39
N ILE A 33 4.78 1.18 13.86
CA ILE A 33 3.97 0.22 13.09
C ILE A 33 2.51 0.67 12.99
N ALA A 34 1.96 1.23 14.06
CA ALA A 34 0.60 1.76 14.03
C ALA A 34 0.48 2.96 13.06
N ASP A 35 1.48 3.84 13.03
CA ASP A 35 1.54 4.96 12.09
C ASP A 35 1.59 4.47 10.63
N LEU A 36 2.46 3.50 10.32
CA LEU A 36 2.54 2.89 8.99
C LEU A 36 1.21 2.23 8.56
N MET A 37 0.52 1.58 9.50
CA MET A 37 -0.79 0.97 9.24
C MET A 37 -1.88 2.01 8.99
N SER A 38 -1.80 3.17 9.67
CA SER A 38 -2.67 4.31 9.45
C SER A 38 -2.46 4.93 8.07
N GLU A 39 -1.21 5.19 7.68
CA GLU A 39 -0.84 5.71 6.35
C GLU A 39 -1.32 4.78 5.23
N ARG A 40 -1.09 3.47 5.38
CA ARG A 40 -1.63 2.46 4.46
C ARG A 40 -3.14 2.55 4.32
N THR A 41 -3.85 2.78 5.42
CA THR A 41 -5.32 2.87 5.40
C THR A 41 -5.79 4.14 4.70
N ALA A 42 -5.11 5.27 4.93
CA ALA A 42 -5.36 6.53 4.22
C ALA A 42 -5.17 6.35 2.70
N LEU A 43 -4.03 5.80 2.27
CA LEU A 43 -3.74 5.60 0.84
C LEU A 43 -4.77 4.68 0.17
N LYS A 44 -5.18 3.59 0.83
CA LYS A 44 -6.23 2.71 0.29
C LYS A 44 -7.57 3.42 0.10
N ASN A 45 -7.91 4.35 0.99
CA ASN A 45 -9.15 5.12 0.90
C ASN A 45 -9.07 6.13 -0.27
N ASP A 46 -7.94 6.80 -0.44
CA ASP A 46 -7.73 7.78 -1.51
C ASP A 46 -7.91 7.15 -2.90
N PHE A 47 -7.41 5.91 -3.08
CA PHE A 47 -7.54 5.17 -4.34
C PHE A 47 -8.78 4.26 -4.43
N ARG A 48 -9.71 4.36 -3.47
CA ARG A 48 -10.92 3.49 -3.35
C ARG A 48 -10.63 2.00 -3.52
N MET A 49 -9.53 1.53 -2.95
CA MET A 49 -9.13 0.12 -3.01
C MET A 49 -9.97 -0.76 -2.07
N VAL A 50 -9.97 -2.07 -2.33
CA VAL A 50 -10.71 -3.07 -1.53
C VAL A 50 -10.48 -2.88 -0.03
N ARG A 51 -11.55 -2.59 0.71
CA ARG A 51 -11.52 -2.41 2.16
C ARG A 51 -11.40 -3.76 2.87
N THR A 52 -10.65 -3.81 3.97
CA THR A 52 -10.59 -5.00 4.83
C THR A 52 -11.94 -5.25 5.49
N THR A 53 -12.44 -6.48 5.38
CA THR A 53 -13.66 -6.94 6.06
C THR A 53 -13.37 -7.21 7.54
N ILE A 54 -14.18 -6.64 8.43
CA ILE A 54 -14.12 -6.90 9.88
C ILE A 54 -14.67 -8.30 10.16
N ARG A 55 -13.96 -9.11 10.95
CA ARG A 55 -14.44 -10.41 11.42
C ARG A 55 -15.00 -10.30 12.85
N PRO A 56 -15.88 -11.20 13.30
CA PRO A 56 -16.38 -11.19 14.69
C PRO A 56 -15.27 -11.37 15.74
N GLU A 57 -14.20 -12.09 15.40
CA GLU A 57 -13.06 -12.39 16.28
C GLU A 57 -11.77 -12.56 15.46
N GLY A 58 -10.62 -12.56 16.13
CA GLY A 58 -9.31 -12.76 15.49
C GLY A 58 -8.86 -11.58 14.63
N ASN A 59 -9.37 -10.38 14.93
CA ASN A 59 -8.88 -9.16 14.28
C ASN A 59 -7.51 -8.78 14.84
N ASN A 60 -6.70 -8.17 13.99
CA ASN A 60 -5.44 -7.60 14.39
C ASN A 60 -5.65 -6.22 15.06
N PRO A 61 -5.11 -5.96 16.26
CA PRO A 61 -5.35 -4.71 16.98
C PRO A 61 -4.80 -3.47 16.26
N PHE A 62 -3.75 -3.63 15.43
CA PHE A 62 -3.19 -2.54 14.62
C PHE A 62 -4.14 -1.92 13.60
N LYS A 63 -5.27 -2.58 13.32
CA LYS A 63 -6.27 -2.07 12.37
C LYS A 63 -7.38 -1.24 13.05
N TRP A 64 -7.56 -1.37 14.37
CA TRP A 64 -8.81 -0.94 15.04
C TRP A 64 -8.61 -0.28 16.41
N VAL A 65 -7.45 -0.48 17.03
CA VAL A 65 -7.18 -0.05 18.41
C VAL A 65 -6.26 1.17 18.39
N PRO A 66 -6.45 2.17 19.28
CA PRO A 66 -5.52 3.29 19.40
C PRO A 66 -4.09 2.81 19.74
N PRO A 67 -3.04 3.43 19.16
CA PRO A 67 -1.65 2.96 19.29
C PRO A 67 -1.18 2.70 20.72
N GLN A 68 -1.59 3.55 21.66
CA GLN A 68 -1.20 3.47 23.06
C GLN A 68 -1.80 2.25 23.76
N ARG A 69 -2.96 1.79 23.31
CA ARG A 69 -3.63 0.60 23.84
C ARG A 69 -3.10 -0.67 23.19
N ILE A 70 -2.68 -0.64 21.92
CA ILE A 70 -2.04 -1.78 21.23
C ILE A 70 -0.85 -2.30 22.04
N ALA A 71 0.00 -1.40 22.53
CA ALA A 71 1.19 -1.76 23.28
C ALA A 71 0.87 -2.61 24.53
N ILE A 72 -0.28 -2.36 25.18
CA ILE A 72 -0.74 -3.15 26.32
C ILE A 72 -1.34 -4.47 25.84
N GLU A 73 -2.21 -4.44 24.83
CA GLU A 73 -2.90 -5.65 24.37
C GLU A 73 -1.96 -6.71 23.83
N LEU A 74 -0.84 -6.31 23.22
CA LEU A 74 0.17 -7.25 22.73
C LEU A 74 0.93 -7.98 23.85
N LEU A 75 1.00 -7.42 25.06
CA LEU A 75 1.68 -8.04 26.21
C LEU A 75 0.72 -8.85 27.09
N ARG A 76 -0.59 -8.77 26.86
CA ARG A 76 -1.59 -9.55 27.57
C ARG A 76 -1.77 -10.93 26.94
N SER A 77 -2.08 -11.91 27.80
CA SER A 77 -2.52 -13.25 27.36
C SER A 77 -3.76 -13.14 26.46
N GLU A 78 -3.89 -14.05 25.49
CA GLU A 78 -4.99 -14.04 24.50
C GLU A 78 -6.39 -14.15 25.14
N ASP A 79 -6.48 -14.68 26.37
CA ASP A 79 -7.74 -14.83 27.11
C ASP A 79 -8.35 -13.46 27.49
N GLY A 80 -9.32 -13.01 26.69
CA GLY A 80 -10.25 -11.94 27.03
C GLY A 80 -10.18 -10.65 26.19
N SER A 81 -9.29 -10.54 25.21
CA SER A 81 -9.17 -9.31 24.39
C SER A 81 -10.07 -9.31 23.13
N GLY A 82 -10.40 -10.49 22.58
CA GLY A 82 -11.08 -10.62 21.28
C GLY A 82 -10.19 -10.30 20.05
N TYR A 83 -8.93 -9.93 20.27
CA TYR A 83 -7.93 -9.62 19.24
C TYR A 83 -6.81 -10.66 19.24
N VAL A 84 -6.13 -10.78 18.11
CA VAL A 84 -4.83 -11.47 18.07
C VAL A 84 -3.85 -10.69 18.95
N THR A 85 -3.09 -11.36 19.83
CA THR A 85 -2.08 -10.70 20.69
C THR A 85 -0.66 -11.20 20.40
N GLY A 86 0.32 -10.65 21.12
CA GLY A 86 1.71 -11.09 21.06
C GLY A 86 2.38 -10.98 19.68
N GLU A 87 3.34 -11.87 19.45
CA GLU A 87 4.15 -11.88 18.22
C GLU A 87 3.33 -12.13 16.95
N ARG A 88 2.19 -12.82 17.04
CA ARG A 88 1.34 -13.13 15.88
C ARG A 88 0.72 -11.85 15.30
N ALA A 89 0.15 -11.00 16.16
CA ALA A 89 -0.41 -9.72 15.73
C ALA A 89 0.64 -8.82 15.08
N LEU A 90 1.85 -8.78 15.66
CA LEU A 90 2.94 -7.99 15.11
C LEU A 90 3.39 -8.50 13.74
N ARG A 91 3.54 -9.82 13.58
CA ARG A 91 3.91 -10.44 12.29
C ARG A 91 2.89 -10.16 11.21
N GLU A 92 1.60 -10.31 11.52
CA GLU A 92 0.53 -10.01 10.57
C GLU A 92 0.51 -8.54 10.16
N ALA A 93 0.70 -7.60 11.10
CA ALA A 93 0.77 -6.18 10.77
C ALA A 93 1.96 -5.86 9.86
N LEU A 94 3.15 -6.40 10.17
CA LEU A 94 4.34 -6.23 9.34
C LEU A 94 4.20 -6.88 7.96
N HIS A 95 3.56 -8.05 7.90
CA HIS A 95 3.22 -8.69 6.62
C HIS A 95 2.29 -7.81 5.78
N ASP A 96 1.24 -7.25 6.38
CA ASP A 96 0.28 -6.37 5.70
C ASP A 96 0.92 -5.08 5.18
N VAL A 97 1.87 -4.50 5.93
CA VAL A 97 2.65 -3.33 5.49
C VAL A 97 3.54 -3.71 4.31
N LYS A 98 4.30 -4.81 4.42
CA LYS A 98 5.19 -5.27 3.34
C LYS A 98 4.40 -5.58 2.07
N ALA A 99 3.31 -6.31 2.18
CA ALA A 99 2.45 -6.66 1.06
C ALA A 99 1.91 -5.39 0.37
N HIS A 100 1.47 -4.40 1.16
CA HIS A 100 0.99 -3.14 0.63
C HIS A 100 2.06 -2.37 -0.14
N MET A 101 3.29 -2.28 0.37
CA MET A 101 4.38 -1.60 -0.35
C MET A 101 4.65 -2.23 -1.72
N LEU A 102 4.62 -3.56 -1.81
CA LEU A 102 4.78 -4.27 -3.08
C LEU A 102 3.61 -4.01 -4.02
N CYS A 103 2.37 -4.02 -3.51
CA CYS A 103 1.18 -3.71 -4.30
C CYS A 103 1.18 -2.27 -4.81
N VAL A 104 1.61 -1.30 -4.01
CA VAL A 104 1.76 0.11 -4.42
C VAL A 104 2.79 0.23 -5.54
N LEU A 105 3.95 -0.45 -5.42
CA LEU A 105 4.95 -0.45 -6.48
C LEU A 105 4.42 -1.06 -7.78
N ALA A 106 3.70 -2.18 -7.71
CA ALA A 106 3.06 -2.79 -8.88
C ALA A 106 2.02 -1.86 -9.50
N GLY A 107 1.18 -1.23 -8.67
CA GLY A 107 0.24 -0.20 -9.09
C GLY A 107 0.93 0.94 -9.84
N MET A 108 2.00 1.51 -9.28
CA MET A 108 2.75 2.60 -9.92
C MET A 108 3.29 2.19 -11.29
N ARG A 109 3.80 0.96 -11.42
CA ARG A 109 4.26 0.42 -12.71
C ARG A 109 3.11 0.33 -13.73
N GLY A 110 1.93 -0.13 -13.30
CA GLY A 110 0.73 -0.16 -14.13
C GLY A 110 0.28 1.22 -14.60
N ALA A 111 0.26 2.19 -13.70
CA ALA A 111 -0.10 3.58 -14.00
C ALA A 111 0.86 4.22 -15.02
N ILE A 112 2.17 4.01 -14.84
CA ILE A 112 3.20 4.50 -15.78
C ILE A 112 3.04 3.85 -17.14
N GLY A 113 2.82 2.52 -17.18
CA GLY A 113 2.57 1.79 -18.43
C GLY A 113 1.37 2.36 -19.18
N ALA A 114 0.22 2.49 -18.50
CA ALA A 114 -0.98 3.07 -19.09
C ALA A 114 -0.76 4.50 -19.60
N THR A 115 0.04 5.31 -18.88
CA THR A 115 0.38 6.67 -19.33
C THR A 115 1.15 6.65 -20.66
N PHE A 116 2.11 5.73 -20.82
CA PHE A 116 2.84 5.59 -22.09
C PHE A 116 1.96 5.07 -23.22
N ASP A 117 1.06 4.13 -22.93
CA ASP A 117 0.15 3.58 -23.95
C ASP A 117 -0.84 4.65 -24.46
N LEU A 118 -1.45 5.42 -23.55
CA LEU A 118 -2.40 6.49 -23.85
C LEU A 118 -1.78 7.68 -24.60
N LEU A 119 -0.48 7.88 -24.47
CA LEU A 119 0.28 8.95 -25.13
C LEU A 119 1.16 8.40 -26.26
N SER A 120 1.00 7.12 -26.62
CA SER A 120 1.82 6.48 -27.64
C SER A 120 1.57 7.09 -29.02
N PRO A 121 2.57 7.13 -29.91
CA PRO A 121 2.38 7.64 -31.27
C PRO A 121 1.23 6.96 -32.01
N ALA A 122 1.08 5.63 -31.84
CA ALA A 122 0.02 4.86 -32.47
C ALA A 122 -1.39 5.31 -32.04
N GLU A 123 -1.57 5.59 -30.74
CA GLU A 123 -2.86 6.08 -30.21
C GLU A 123 -3.18 7.49 -30.74
N ILE A 124 -2.17 8.36 -30.80
CA ILE A 124 -2.33 9.72 -31.35
C ILE A 124 -2.63 9.68 -32.86
N GLU A 125 -1.93 8.83 -33.62
CA GLU A 125 -2.16 8.65 -35.05
C GLU A 125 -3.55 8.09 -35.33
N ALA A 126 -4.02 7.12 -34.54
CA ALA A 126 -5.37 6.58 -34.63
C ALA A 126 -6.43 7.66 -34.38
N ARG A 127 -6.24 8.49 -33.34
CA ARG A 127 -7.12 9.63 -33.05
C ARG A 127 -7.13 10.65 -34.19
N THR A 128 -5.96 10.97 -34.74
CA THR A 128 -5.82 11.91 -35.87
C THR A 128 -6.54 11.38 -37.11
N ALA A 129 -6.45 10.08 -37.38
CA ALA A 129 -7.11 9.44 -38.51
C ALA A 129 -8.64 9.49 -38.39
N ASN A 130 -9.17 9.47 -37.16
CA ASN A 130 -10.61 9.56 -36.89
C ASN A 130 -11.19 10.97 -37.07
N ARG A 131 -10.36 12.01 -37.25
CA ARG A 131 -10.83 13.39 -37.54
C ARG A 131 -11.41 13.56 -38.95
N GLY A 132 -11.36 12.53 -39.80
CA GLY A 132 -11.83 12.59 -41.19
C GLY A 132 -10.72 13.00 -42.17
N PHE A 133 -11.07 13.63 -43.30
CA PHE A 133 -10.06 14.03 -44.29
C PHE A 133 -9.14 15.13 -43.76
N VAL A 134 -7.90 14.77 -43.43
CA VAL A 134 -6.82 15.71 -43.09
C VAL A 134 -5.87 15.80 -44.29
N MET A 135 -5.64 17.02 -44.80
CA MET A 135 -4.68 17.23 -45.89
C MET A 135 -3.29 16.70 -45.50
N PRO A 136 -2.55 16.02 -46.41
CA PRO A 136 -1.24 15.43 -46.10
C PRO A 136 -0.26 16.38 -45.42
N GLY A 137 -0.22 17.65 -45.83
CA GLY A 137 0.65 18.68 -45.24
C GLY A 137 0.22 19.20 -43.86
N GLN A 138 -0.97 18.82 -43.37
CA GLN A 138 -1.51 19.24 -42.06
C GLN A 138 -1.53 18.10 -41.03
N ARG A 139 -1.17 16.87 -41.41
CA ARG A 139 -1.26 15.68 -40.53
C ARG A 139 -0.42 15.83 -39.28
N SER A 140 0.81 16.33 -39.38
CA SER A 140 1.69 16.52 -38.22
C SER A 140 1.15 17.58 -37.25
N ALA A 141 0.58 18.67 -37.76
CA ALA A 141 -0.04 19.71 -36.93
C ALA A 141 -1.30 19.18 -36.23
N ALA A 142 -2.11 18.39 -36.94
CA ALA A 142 -3.29 17.73 -36.37
C ALA A 142 -2.90 16.74 -35.25
N ALA A 143 -1.90 15.88 -35.49
CA ALA A 143 -1.41 14.92 -34.51
C ALA A 143 -0.84 15.59 -33.26
N TRP A 144 -0.13 16.72 -33.41
CA TRP A 144 0.33 17.50 -32.27
C TRP A 144 -0.83 18.09 -31.46
N SER A 145 -1.85 18.62 -32.14
CA SER A 145 -3.06 19.11 -31.48
C SER A 145 -3.77 18.00 -30.70
N ASP A 146 -3.89 16.81 -31.27
CA ASP A 146 -4.46 15.63 -30.60
C ASP A 146 -3.64 15.22 -29.37
N TYR A 147 -2.31 15.23 -29.49
CA TYR A 147 -1.42 14.93 -28.37
C TYR A 147 -1.61 15.91 -27.21
N VAL A 148 -1.63 17.22 -27.48
CA VAL A 148 -1.81 18.25 -26.44
C VAL A 148 -3.16 18.10 -25.74
N GLU A 149 -4.23 17.84 -26.50
CA GLU A 149 -5.56 17.61 -25.94
C GLU A 149 -5.58 16.34 -25.07
N GLN A 150 -5.03 15.24 -25.59
CA GLN A 150 -4.96 13.96 -24.88
C GLN A 150 -4.13 14.08 -23.60
N PHE A 151 -2.99 14.75 -23.64
CA PHE A 151 -2.17 15.02 -22.46
C PHE A 151 -2.96 15.81 -21.40
N ALA A 152 -3.69 16.85 -21.80
CA ALA A 152 -4.49 17.66 -20.87
C ALA A 152 -5.63 16.86 -20.23
N VAL A 153 -6.29 16.00 -21.01
CA VAL A 153 -7.32 15.07 -20.51
C VAL A 153 -6.71 14.10 -19.50
N GLN A 154 -5.61 13.42 -19.87
CA GLN A 154 -4.99 12.44 -18.98
C GLN A 154 -4.45 13.07 -17.69
N ARG A 155 -3.90 14.28 -17.76
CA ARG A 155 -3.42 15.01 -16.57
C ARG A 155 -4.57 15.32 -15.62
N ARG A 156 -5.71 15.79 -16.14
CA ARG A 156 -6.91 16.06 -15.36
C ARG A 156 -7.48 14.77 -14.75
N GLU A 157 -7.64 13.73 -15.54
CA GLU A 157 -8.22 12.47 -15.08
C GLU A 157 -7.35 11.77 -14.03
N ALA A 158 -6.02 11.89 -14.12
CA ALA A 158 -5.11 11.34 -13.12
C ALA A 158 -5.34 11.95 -11.73
N ASP A 159 -5.64 13.25 -11.65
CA ASP A 159 -5.88 13.95 -10.38
C ASP A 159 -7.34 13.85 -9.92
N ASP A 160 -8.31 13.94 -10.85
CA ASP A 160 -9.73 14.16 -10.53
C ASP A 160 -10.62 12.91 -10.69
N SER A 161 -10.18 11.88 -11.41
CA SER A 161 -11.02 10.74 -11.79
C SER A 161 -10.47 9.41 -11.27
N VAL A 162 -11.14 8.86 -10.25
CA VAL A 162 -10.83 7.52 -9.74
C VAL A 162 -10.99 6.45 -10.83
N ASP A 163 -11.90 6.66 -11.78
CA ASP A 163 -12.17 5.73 -12.88
C ASP A 163 -11.41 6.08 -14.18
N GLY A 164 -10.54 7.11 -14.14
CA GLY A 164 -9.62 7.43 -15.22
C GLY A 164 -8.69 6.24 -15.53
N PRO A 165 -8.22 6.09 -16.77
CA PRO A 165 -7.51 4.90 -17.22
C PRO A 165 -6.19 4.66 -16.48
N ILE A 166 -5.48 5.73 -16.10
CA ILE A 166 -4.24 5.65 -15.30
C ILE A 166 -4.53 5.12 -13.88
N ASN A 167 -5.55 5.69 -13.22
CA ASN A 167 -5.95 5.28 -11.86
C ASN A 167 -6.55 3.87 -11.82
N ARG A 168 -7.23 3.47 -12.91
CA ARG A 168 -7.70 2.10 -13.11
C ARG A 168 -6.52 1.12 -13.26
N ALA A 169 -5.56 1.43 -14.11
CA ALA A 169 -4.38 0.60 -14.32
C ALA A 169 -3.56 0.42 -13.02
N PHE A 170 -3.47 1.48 -12.20
CA PHE A 170 -2.91 1.40 -10.86
C PHE A 170 -3.63 0.36 -9.99
N ARG A 171 -4.96 0.44 -9.94
CA ARG A 171 -5.79 -0.44 -9.10
C ARG A 171 -5.73 -1.89 -9.56
N GLU A 172 -5.82 -2.13 -10.86
CA GLU A 172 -5.75 -3.48 -11.45
C GLU A 172 -4.40 -4.13 -11.15
N SER A 173 -3.29 -3.41 -11.38
CA SER A 173 -1.95 -3.92 -11.10
C SER A 173 -1.70 -4.13 -9.60
N TYR A 174 -2.26 -3.26 -8.75
CA TYR A 174 -2.24 -3.43 -7.29
C TYR A 174 -2.97 -4.72 -6.89
N GLU A 175 -4.18 -4.93 -7.40
CA GLU A 175 -5.02 -6.09 -7.06
C GLU A 175 -4.42 -7.39 -7.59
N ASP A 176 -3.82 -7.38 -8.77
CA ASP A 176 -3.06 -8.50 -9.31
C ASP A 176 -1.88 -8.87 -8.41
N GLN A 177 -1.12 -7.87 -7.95
CA GLN A 177 0.00 -8.11 -7.04
C GLN A 177 -0.48 -8.66 -5.68
N LEU A 178 -1.62 -8.17 -5.17
CA LEU A 178 -2.22 -8.69 -3.95
C LEU A 178 -2.64 -10.15 -4.11
N ARG A 179 -3.31 -10.49 -5.22
CA ARG A 179 -3.67 -11.88 -5.55
C ARG A 179 -2.46 -12.80 -5.61
N GLN A 180 -1.32 -12.33 -6.15
CA GLN A 180 -0.09 -13.11 -6.21
C GLN A 180 0.55 -13.34 -4.84
N ILE A 181 0.48 -12.34 -3.94
CA ILE A 181 0.98 -12.45 -2.56
C ILE A 181 0.11 -13.42 -1.75
N ASP A 182 -1.21 -13.34 -1.92
CA ASP A 182 -2.17 -14.19 -1.22
C ASP A 182 -2.27 -15.61 -1.82
N ALA A 183 -1.75 -15.83 -3.04
CA ALA A 183 -1.76 -17.13 -3.68
C ALA A 183 -0.90 -18.14 -2.88
N PRO A 184 -1.43 -19.32 -2.54
CA PRO A 184 -0.67 -20.35 -1.84
C PRO A 184 0.46 -20.87 -2.74
N GLY A 185 1.69 -20.38 -2.57
CA GLY A 185 2.84 -20.90 -3.32
C GLY A 185 4.13 -20.07 -3.39
N HIS A 186 4.18 -18.81 -2.95
CA HIS A 186 5.40 -17.98 -3.08
C HIS A 186 6.17 -17.74 -1.77
N GLY A 187 5.87 -18.53 -0.73
CA GLY A 187 6.72 -18.67 0.45
C GLY A 187 7.59 -19.93 0.33
N ARG A 188 8.73 -19.81 -0.34
CA ARG A 188 9.90 -20.67 -0.11
C ARG A 188 11.03 -19.83 0.45
#